data_AF-A0A955BHE4-F1
#
_entry.id   AF-A0A955BHE4-F1
#
_cell.length_a   1.000
_cell.length_b   1.000
_cell.length_c   1.000
_cell.angle_alpha   90.00
_cell.angle_beta   90.00
_cell.angle_gamma   90.00
#
_symmetry.space_group_name_H-M   'P 1'
#
loop_
_entity.id
_entity.type
_entity.pdbx_description
1 polymer ?
#
loop_
_entity_poly.entity_id
_entity_poly.type
_entity_poly.pdbx_seq_one_letter_code
_entity_poly.pdbx_strand_id
1 'polypeptide(L)'
;IRRDGIAGYKGPGLAIQHIEIEGPLTDEFPTRGHRLVFEGLDRREIMPRNPNERKRPNYVGKFEIASTDPAADVTPVLTRVASRAFRRPVPASQVETYVELFKSELAKGSTFEDSLRASVMAIFCSPDFLYLKENPGRLDDFTLATRLAYFLTRTAPDDELMAAAADGKLTSDRAV
;
A
#
# COMPACT_ATOMS: atom_id res chain seq x y z
N ILE A 1 -3.70 -39.58 15.42
CA ILE A 1 -3.81 -38.10 15.55
C ILE A 1 -5.17 -37.58 15.08
N ARG A 2 -5.55 -37.72 13.80
CA ARG A 2 -6.82 -37.13 13.27
C ARG A 2 -8.12 -37.70 13.86
N ARG A 3 -8.11 -38.87 14.52
CA ARG A 3 -9.27 -39.44 15.25
C ARG A 3 -9.05 -39.49 16.77
N ASP A 4 -7.92 -40.02 17.23
CA ASP A 4 -7.68 -40.25 18.68
C ASP A 4 -6.82 -39.16 19.37
N GLY A 5 -6.57 -38.03 18.70
CA GLY A 5 -5.70 -36.97 19.21
C GLY A 5 -4.21 -37.34 19.20
N ILE A 6 -3.37 -36.43 19.69
CA ILE A 6 -1.91 -36.64 19.76
C ILE A 6 -1.52 -37.60 20.88
N ALA A 7 -2.32 -37.69 21.93
CA ALA A 7 -2.09 -38.54 23.10
C ALA A 7 -2.08 -40.05 22.78
N GLY A 8 -2.78 -40.49 21.73
CA GLY A 8 -2.82 -41.88 21.28
C GLY A 8 -1.80 -42.27 20.21
N TYR A 9 -0.91 -41.35 19.80
CA TYR A 9 0.02 -41.61 18.70
C TYR A 9 1.27 -42.38 19.17
N LYS A 10 1.41 -43.63 18.72
CA LYS A 10 2.55 -44.52 19.04
C LYS A 10 3.69 -44.50 18.00
N GLY A 11 3.61 -43.63 17.00
CA GLY A 11 4.65 -43.48 15.98
C GLY A 11 5.80 -42.58 16.43
N PRO A 12 6.87 -42.46 15.62
CA PRO A 12 7.97 -41.54 15.90
C PRO A 12 7.47 -40.08 16.02
N GLY A 13 7.81 -39.41 17.11
CA GLY A 13 7.40 -38.03 17.42
C GLY A 13 8.52 -37.00 17.21
N LEU A 14 8.14 -35.74 17.04
CA LEU A 14 9.05 -34.59 16.97
C LEU A 14 8.91 -33.75 18.23
N ALA A 15 10.01 -33.52 18.95
CA ALA A 15 10.07 -32.56 20.06
C ALA A 15 10.61 -31.22 19.52
N ILE A 16 9.80 -30.17 19.58
CA ILE A 16 10.22 -28.81 19.22
C ILE A 16 10.56 -28.06 20.51
N GLN A 17 11.84 -27.69 20.68
CA GLN A 17 12.32 -27.03 21.90
C GLN A 17 12.09 -25.51 21.87
N HIS A 18 12.29 -24.87 20.72
CA HIS A 18 11.95 -23.46 20.51
C HIS A 18 11.56 -23.23 19.05
N ILE A 19 10.83 -22.15 18.82
CA ILE A 19 10.52 -21.62 17.50
C ILE A 19 10.95 -20.16 17.54
N GLU A 20 11.87 -19.79 16.65
CA GLU A 20 12.25 -18.41 16.42
C GLU A 20 11.52 -17.93 15.18
N ILE A 21 10.89 -16.76 15.28
CA ILE A 21 10.18 -16.13 14.17
C ILE A 21 10.84 -14.77 13.96
N GLU A 22 11.67 -14.70 12.92
CA GLU A 22 12.15 -13.41 12.41
C GLU A 22 11.11 -12.83 11.44
N GLY A 23 10.96 -11.50 11.51
CA GLY A 23 9.78 -10.78 11.05
C GLY A 23 9.58 -10.64 9.52
N PRO A 24 8.87 -9.58 9.08
CA PRO A 24 8.32 -8.49 9.89
C PRO A 24 7.15 -8.94 10.78
N LEU A 25 7.29 -8.72 12.09
CA LEU A 25 6.17 -8.86 13.04
C LEU A 25 5.34 -7.58 12.92
N THR A 26 4.09 -7.70 12.48
CA THR A 26 3.19 -6.57 12.34
C THR A 26 2.27 -6.51 13.55
N ASP A 27 2.35 -5.42 14.32
CA ASP A 27 1.52 -5.23 15.51
C ASP A 27 0.02 -5.09 15.17
N GLU A 28 -0.28 -4.68 13.94
CA GLU A 28 -1.65 -4.42 13.48
C GLU A 28 -1.85 -4.90 12.04
N PHE A 29 -2.99 -5.55 11.80
CA PHE A 29 -3.51 -5.84 10.47
C PHE A 29 -4.87 -5.16 10.28
N PRO A 30 -5.08 -4.41 9.17
CA PRO A 30 -4.17 -4.23 8.04
C PRO A 30 -3.00 -3.26 8.32
N THR A 31 -1.84 -3.56 7.74
CA THR A 31 -0.63 -2.72 7.88
C THR A 31 -0.82 -1.34 7.25
N ARG A 32 0.04 -0.37 7.61
CA ARG A 32 0.03 0.98 7.02
C ARG A 32 0.09 0.97 5.49
N GLY A 33 0.96 0.15 4.91
CA GLY A 33 1.09 0.01 3.45
C GLY A 33 -0.15 -0.63 2.83
N HIS A 34 -0.75 -1.63 3.50
CA HIS A 34 -1.99 -2.22 3.05
C HIS A 34 -3.13 -1.20 3.03
N ARG A 35 -3.30 -0.40 4.10
CA ARG A 35 -4.28 0.69 4.14
C ARG A 35 -4.02 1.70 3.03
N LEU A 36 -2.77 2.14 2.86
CA LEU A 36 -2.41 3.10 1.82
C LEU A 36 -2.92 2.69 0.42
N VAL A 37 -2.81 1.41 0.07
CA VAL A 37 -3.19 0.89 -1.25
C VAL A 37 -4.66 0.44 -1.33
N PHE A 38 -5.20 -0.19 -0.29
CA PHE A 38 -6.50 -0.88 -0.38
C PHE A 38 -7.63 -0.20 0.41
N GLU A 39 -7.35 0.84 1.17
CA GLU A 39 -8.40 1.59 1.89
C GLU A 39 -9.39 2.23 0.91
N GLY A 40 -10.68 1.99 1.17
CA GLY A 40 -11.80 2.44 0.35
C GLY A 40 -12.23 1.46 -0.75
N LEU A 41 -11.50 0.37 -0.98
CA LEU A 41 -11.85 -0.63 -1.99
C LEU A 41 -12.71 -1.76 -1.39
N ASP A 42 -13.79 -2.14 -2.07
CA ASP A 42 -14.68 -3.21 -1.65
C ASP A 42 -14.07 -4.58 -1.98
N ARG A 43 -13.66 -5.32 -0.95
CA ARG A 43 -13.07 -6.65 -1.08
C ARG A 43 -14.12 -7.72 -0.77
N ARG A 44 -14.38 -8.59 -1.74
CA ARG A 44 -15.37 -9.67 -1.63
C ARG A 44 -14.73 -11.03 -1.82
N GLU A 45 -15.24 -12.01 -1.08
CA GLU A 45 -14.83 -13.41 -1.26
C GLU A 45 -15.42 -13.96 -2.56
N ILE A 46 -14.56 -14.50 -3.42
CA ILE A 46 -14.96 -15.28 -4.58
C ILE A 46 -15.51 -16.61 -4.05
N MET A 47 -16.83 -16.80 -4.17
CA MET A 47 -17.45 -18.03 -3.72
C MET A 47 -16.90 -19.24 -4.48
N PRO A 48 -16.55 -20.33 -3.78
CA PRO A 48 -16.11 -21.55 -4.44
C PRO A 48 -17.26 -22.11 -5.28
N ARG A 49 -16.91 -22.71 -6.43
CA ARG A 49 -17.90 -23.32 -7.33
C ARG A 49 -18.81 -24.31 -6.62
N ASN A 50 -18.28 -25.03 -5.63
CA ASN A 50 -19.05 -25.87 -4.72
C ASN A 50 -19.10 -25.23 -3.32
N PRO A 51 -20.27 -24.78 -2.84
CA PRO A 51 -20.41 -24.15 -1.52
C PRO A 51 -19.94 -25.03 -0.34
N ASN A 52 -19.98 -26.36 -0.48
CA ASN A 52 -19.51 -27.27 0.58
C ASN A 52 -17.99 -27.28 0.73
N GLU A 53 -17.22 -26.77 -0.24
CA GLU A 53 -15.76 -26.64 -0.11
C GLU A 53 -15.38 -25.68 1.01
N ARG A 54 -16.19 -24.65 1.27
CA ARG A 54 -16.00 -23.71 2.37
C ARG A 54 -16.03 -24.36 3.75
N LYS A 55 -16.65 -25.53 3.88
CA LYS A 55 -16.72 -26.31 5.14
C LYS A 55 -15.47 -27.16 5.38
N ARG A 56 -14.54 -27.23 4.42
CA ARG A 56 -13.33 -28.04 4.57
C ARG A 56 -12.38 -27.38 5.57
N PRO A 57 -11.70 -28.16 6.42
CA PRO A 57 -10.78 -27.61 7.42
C PRO A 57 -9.54 -26.93 6.81
N ASN A 58 -9.28 -27.13 5.52
CA ASN A 58 -8.16 -26.53 4.78
C ASN A 58 -8.62 -25.55 3.68
N TYR A 59 -9.84 -25.03 3.77
CA TYR A 59 -10.32 -24.03 2.83
C TYR A 59 -9.60 -22.70 3.02
N VAL A 60 -9.16 -22.08 1.92
CA VAL A 60 -8.56 -20.75 1.89
C VAL A 60 -9.45 -19.89 1.01
N GLY A 61 -10.08 -18.87 1.62
CA GLY A 61 -10.89 -17.90 0.91
C GLY A 61 -10.06 -17.15 -0.13
N LYS A 62 -10.59 -17.03 -1.34
CA LYS A 62 -10.02 -16.16 -2.38
C LYS A 62 -10.83 -14.88 -2.38
N PHE A 63 -10.16 -13.74 -2.46
CA PHE A 63 -10.81 -12.43 -2.45
C PHE A 63 -10.49 -11.69 -3.73
N GLU A 64 -11.43 -10.87 -4.18
CA GLU A 64 -11.25 -9.93 -5.27
C GLU A 64 -11.80 -8.56 -4.88
N ILE A 65 -11.34 -7.53 -5.59
CA ILE A 65 -11.89 -6.20 -5.46
C ILE A 65 -13.08 -6.10 -6.41
N ALA A 66 -14.27 -5.93 -5.83
CA ALA A 66 -15.50 -5.72 -6.56
C ALA A 66 -15.66 -4.23 -6.85
N SER A 67 -15.71 -3.87 -8.14
CA SER A 67 -15.85 -2.49 -8.57
C SER A 67 -16.85 -2.38 -9.72
N THR A 68 -17.72 -1.38 -9.64
CA THR A 68 -18.68 -1.05 -10.72
C THR A 68 -18.05 -0.07 -11.72
N ASP A 69 -17.17 0.81 -11.24
CA ASP A 69 -16.36 1.72 -12.05
C ASP A 69 -14.90 1.64 -11.59
N PRO A 70 -14.09 0.73 -12.20
CA PRO A 70 -12.72 0.53 -11.79
C PRO A 70 -11.84 1.77 -11.88
N ALA A 71 -12.13 2.67 -12.84
CA ALA A 71 -11.35 3.88 -13.02
C ALA A 71 -11.67 4.92 -11.93
N ALA A 72 -12.94 5.09 -11.59
CA ALA A 72 -13.35 5.98 -10.50
C ALA A 72 -12.81 5.48 -9.15
N ASP A 73 -12.85 4.18 -8.89
CA ASP A 73 -12.41 3.60 -7.62
C ASP A 73 -10.88 3.65 -7.44
N VAL A 74 -10.11 3.48 -8.52
CA VAL A 74 -8.65 3.47 -8.46
C VAL A 74 -8.03 4.87 -8.38
N THR A 75 -8.71 5.89 -8.93
CA THR A 75 -8.20 7.27 -8.97
C THR A 75 -7.84 7.84 -7.58
N PRO A 76 -8.69 7.77 -6.54
CA PRO A 76 -8.34 8.27 -5.22
C PRO A 76 -7.21 7.46 -4.57
N VAL A 77 -7.13 6.16 -4.87
CA VAL A 77 -6.05 5.28 -4.41
C VAL A 77 -4.71 5.74 -4.99
N LEU A 78 -4.63 5.87 -6.31
CA LEU A 78 -3.41 6.31 -6.99
C LEU A 78 -3.03 7.74 -6.61
N THR A 79 -4.00 8.63 -6.41
CA THR A 79 -3.74 9.99 -5.91
C THR A 79 -3.09 9.97 -4.54
N ARG A 80 -3.63 9.17 -3.61
CA ARG A 80 -3.10 9.03 -2.25
C ARG A 80 -1.71 8.41 -2.25
N VAL A 81 -1.52 7.32 -2.98
CA VAL A 81 -0.21 6.64 -3.11
C VAL A 81 0.81 7.57 -3.74
N ALA A 82 0.49 8.20 -4.87
CA ALA A 82 1.39 9.11 -5.57
C ALA A 82 1.73 10.34 -4.71
N SER A 83 0.76 10.92 -4.01
CA SER A 83 1.02 12.08 -3.13
C SER A 83 1.95 11.73 -1.98
N ARG A 84 1.80 10.52 -1.40
CA ARG A 84 2.71 10.05 -0.36
C ARG A 84 4.08 9.70 -0.92
N ALA A 85 4.13 9.06 -2.09
CA ALA A 85 5.36 8.66 -2.75
C ALA A 85 6.18 9.87 -3.22
N PHE A 86 5.55 10.89 -3.79
CA PHE A 86 6.21 12.09 -4.31
C PHE A 86 6.38 13.17 -3.25
N ARG A 87 5.79 12.96 -2.06
CA ARG A 87 5.90 13.84 -0.89
C ARG A 87 5.36 15.25 -1.15
N ARG A 88 4.33 15.33 -2.00
CA ARG A 88 3.64 16.56 -2.40
C ARG A 88 2.25 16.24 -2.94
N PRO A 89 1.32 17.20 -3.00
CA PRO A 89 0.10 17.06 -3.77
C PRO A 89 0.41 16.79 -5.26
N VAL A 90 -0.26 15.81 -5.83
CA VAL A 90 -0.09 15.41 -7.24
C VAL A 90 -1.28 15.91 -8.05
N PRO A 91 -1.05 16.64 -9.17
CA PRO A 91 -2.15 17.12 -10.00
C PRO A 91 -2.87 15.95 -10.67
N ALA A 92 -4.19 16.11 -10.88
CA ALA A 92 -5.03 15.07 -11.47
C ALA A 92 -4.51 14.58 -12.83
N SER A 93 -3.96 15.47 -13.66
CA SER A 93 -3.36 15.12 -14.96
C SER A 93 -2.18 14.16 -14.84
N GLN A 94 -1.39 14.26 -13.77
CA GLN A 94 -0.28 13.34 -13.51
C GLN A 94 -0.79 11.99 -13.00
N VAL A 95 -1.82 11.99 -12.16
CA VAL A 95 -2.47 10.75 -11.69
C VAL A 95 -3.10 9.99 -12.86
N GLU A 96 -3.70 10.71 -13.82
CA GLU A 96 -4.35 10.10 -14.99
C GLU A 96 -3.40 9.19 -15.78
N THR A 97 -2.10 9.51 -15.84
CA THR A 97 -1.11 8.65 -16.51
C THR A 97 -1.05 7.25 -15.88
N TYR A 98 -1.16 7.15 -14.55
CA TYR A 98 -1.17 5.87 -13.84
C TYR A 98 -2.53 5.18 -13.90
N VAL A 99 -3.61 5.95 -14.00
CA VAL A 99 -4.97 5.44 -14.23
C VAL A 99 -5.09 4.83 -15.64
N GLU A 100 -4.49 5.46 -16.66
CA GLU A 100 -4.44 4.91 -18.02
C GLU A 100 -3.63 3.62 -18.09
N LEU A 101 -2.52 3.53 -17.35
CA LEU A 101 -1.79 2.27 -17.19
C LEU A 101 -2.67 1.19 -16.56
N PHE A 102 -3.42 1.54 -15.52
CA PHE A 102 -4.35 0.62 -14.85
C PHE A 102 -5.43 0.10 -15.82
N LYS A 103 -6.06 1.01 -16.58
CA LYS A 103 -7.06 0.67 -17.60
C LYS A 103 -6.46 -0.24 -18.68
N SER A 104 -5.24 0.04 -19.11
CA SER A 104 -4.52 -0.77 -20.10
C SER A 104 -4.26 -2.19 -19.60
N GLU A 105 -3.86 -2.37 -18.35
CA GLU A 105 -3.66 -3.70 -17.75
C GLU A 105 -4.98 -4.47 -17.61
N LEU A 106 -6.07 -3.80 -17.19
CA LEU A 106 -7.40 -4.41 -17.19
C LEU A 106 -7.83 -4.87 -18.58
N ALA A 107 -7.59 -4.06 -19.61
CA ALA A 107 -7.93 -4.39 -21.00
C ALA A 107 -7.14 -5.61 -21.52
N LYS A 108 -5.97 -5.90 -20.95
CA LYS A 108 -5.18 -7.11 -21.25
C LYS A 108 -5.67 -8.37 -20.51
N GLY A 109 -6.67 -8.23 -19.64
CA GLY A 109 -7.24 -9.33 -18.85
C GLY A 109 -6.62 -9.53 -17.47
N SER A 110 -5.79 -8.59 -16.99
CA SER A 110 -5.28 -8.61 -15.62
C SER A 110 -6.40 -8.39 -14.61
N THR A 111 -6.24 -8.91 -13.39
CA THR A 111 -7.18 -8.64 -12.30
C THR A 111 -7.08 -7.18 -11.84
N PHE A 112 -8.10 -6.67 -11.13
CA PHE A 112 -8.04 -5.34 -10.53
C PHE A 112 -6.79 -5.18 -9.66
N GLU A 113 -6.48 -6.16 -8.81
CA GLU A 113 -5.34 -6.11 -7.90
C GLU A 113 -4.00 -6.10 -8.65
N ASP A 114 -3.88 -6.88 -9.72
CA ASP A 114 -2.67 -6.92 -10.54
C ASP A 114 -2.47 -5.63 -11.33
N SER A 115 -3.54 -5.08 -11.91
CA SER A 115 -3.52 -3.79 -12.60
C SER A 115 -3.17 -2.65 -11.64
N LEU A 116 -3.76 -2.63 -10.44
CA LEU A 116 -3.43 -1.64 -9.41
C LEU A 116 -1.97 -1.76 -8.98
N ARG A 117 -1.49 -2.99 -8.77
CA ARG A 117 -0.08 -3.26 -8.44
C ARG A 117 0.85 -2.71 -9.51
N ALA A 118 0.55 -2.93 -10.79
CA ALA A 118 1.35 -2.40 -11.90
C ALA A 118 1.42 -0.88 -11.87
N SER A 119 0.28 -0.19 -11.67
CA SER A 119 0.25 1.27 -11.57
C SER A 119 1.00 1.81 -10.35
N VAL A 120 0.88 1.14 -9.18
CA VAL A 120 1.64 1.51 -7.97
C VAL A 120 3.15 1.28 -8.18
N MET A 121 3.55 0.20 -8.86
CA MET A 121 4.94 -0.02 -9.23
C MET A 121 5.46 1.09 -10.15
N ALA A 122 4.66 1.51 -11.13
CA ALA A 122 5.02 2.62 -12.02
C ALA A 122 5.24 3.94 -11.27
N ILE A 123 4.45 4.21 -10.20
CA ILE A 123 4.69 5.35 -9.30
C ILE A 123 6.08 5.23 -8.65
N PHE A 124 6.43 4.08 -8.10
CA PHE A 124 7.74 3.85 -7.46
C PHE A 124 8.92 3.75 -8.44
N CYS A 125 8.66 3.51 -9.72
CA CYS A 125 9.68 3.59 -10.76
C CYS A 125 9.82 4.99 -11.37
N SER A 126 8.98 5.95 -10.98
CA SER A 126 9.00 7.29 -11.56
C SER A 126 10.15 8.14 -11.02
N PRO A 127 10.67 9.09 -11.81
CA PRO A 127 11.68 10.04 -11.35
C PRO A 127 11.25 10.89 -10.15
N ASP A 128 9.95 11.17 -9.98
CA ASP A 128 9.42 11.93 -8.85
C ASP A 128 9.51 11.15 -7.52
N PHE A 129 9.54 9.82 -7.59
CA PHE A 129 9.81 8.98 -6.43
C PHE A 129 11.30 8.77 -6.20
N LEU A 130 12.03 8.41 -7.27
CA LEU A 130 13.45 8.00 -7.19
C LEU A 130 14.40 9.14 -6.85
N TYR A 131 14.04 10.37 -7.24
CA TYR A 131 14.86 11.56 -7.00
C TYR A 131 14.10 12.59 -6.18
N LEU A 132 14.83 13.30 -5.31
CA LEU A 132 14.33 14.52 -4.69
C LEU A 132 14.50 15.65 -5.69
N LYS A 133 13.39 16.04 -6.34
CA LYS A 133 13.38 17.18 -7.26
C LYS A 133 13.25 18.47 -6.48
N GLU A 134 14.26 19.32 -6.60
CA GLU A 134 14.29 20.62 -5.96
C GLU A 134 14.60 21.68 -7.03
N ASN A 135 13.83 22.77 -7.03
CA ASN A 135 14.13 23.90 -7.90
C ASN A 135 15.27 24.73 -7.27
N PRO A 136 16.21 25.26 -8.07
CA PRO A 136 17.21 26.19 -7.57
C PRO A 136 16.56 27.42 -6.93
N GLY A 137 17.10 27.89 -5.81
CA GLY A 137 16.61 29.07 -5.10
C GLY A 137 15.81 28.74 -3.84
N ARG A 138 14.76 29.53 -3.56
CA ARG A 138 13.90 29.36 -2.38
C ARG A 138 13.01 28.12 -2.58
N LEU A 139 13.05 27.22 -1.60
CA LEU A 139 12.22 26.02 -1.60
C LEU A 139 10.77 26.35 -1.25
N ASP A 140 9.84 25.62 -1.84
CA ASP A 140 8.47 25.54 -1.35
C ASP A 140 8.37 24.68 -0.08
N ASP A 141 7.25 24.78 0.63
CA ASP A 141 7.02 24.09 1.89
C ASP A 141 7.14 22.56 1.79
N PHE A 142 6.69 21.93 0.70
CA PHE A 142 6.78 20.46 0.55
C PHE A 142 8.22 20.00 0.30
N THR A 143 8.94 20.75 -0.52
CA THR A 143 10.36 20.49 -0.78
C THR A 143 11.19 20.70 0.51
N LEU A 144 10.89 21.75 1.29
CA LEU A 144 11.53 22.01 2.57
C LEU A 144 11.24 20.91 3.60
N ALA A 145 9.97 20.49 3.72
CA ALA A 145 9.57 19.35 4.56
C ALA A 145 10.35 18.08 4.18
N THR A 146 10.41 17.78 2.89
CA THR A 146 11.13 16.62 2.38
C THR A 146 12.61 16.68 2.75
N ARG A 147 13.27 17.81 2.50
CA ARG A 147 14.69 17.99 2.84
C ARG A 147 14.94 17.82 4.35
N LEU A 148 14.08 18.41 5.18
CA LEU A 148 14.18 18.30 6.64
C LEU A 148 14.04 16.86 7.13
N ALA A 149 13.03 16.14 6.62
CA ALA A 149 12.77 14.76 7.01
C ALA A 149 13.94 13.84 6.65
N TYR A 150 14.47 13.93 5.42
CA TYR A 150 15.60 13.12 5.00
C TYR A 150 16.89 13.49 5.75
N PHE A 151 17.10 14.77 6.06
CA PHE A 151 18.24 15.23 6.84
C PHE A 151 18.21 14.70 8.29
N LEU A 152 17.05 14.77 8.96
CA LEU A 152 16.93 14.42 10.37
C LEU A 152 16.67 12.92 10.62
N THR A 153 15.82 12.30 9.79
CA THR A 153 15.25 10.96 10.06
C THR A 153 15.63 9.93 9.01
N ARG A 154 16.23 10.34 7.88
CA ARG A 154 16.57 9.48 6.73
C ARG A 154 15.34 8.76 6.13
N THR A 155 14.16 9.34 6.27
CA THR A 155 12.91 8.82 5.72
C THR A 155 11.99 9.94 5.24
N ALA A 156 10.88 9.58 4.60
CA ALA A 156 9.89 10.52 4.11
C ALA A 156 9.25 11.31 5.27
N PRO A 157 8.79 12.56 5.03
CA PRO A 157 8.08 13.37 6.03
C PRO A 157 6.94 12.60 6.68
N ASP A 158 6.79 12.71 8.00
CA ASP A 158 5.59 12.22 8.69
C ASP A 158 4.36 13.07 8.35
N ASP A 159 3.21 12.68 8.91
CA ASP A 159 1.94 13.30 8.54
C ASP A 159 1.81 14.71 9.16
N GLU A 160 2.46 14.97 10.30
CA GLU A 160 2.51 16.30 10.95
C GLU A 160 3.33 17.29 10.11
N LEU A 161 4.52 16.89 9.67
CA LEU A 161 5.38 17.74 8.83
C LEU A 161 4.75 17.99 7.46
N MET A 162 4.06 17.00 6.88
CA MET A 162 3.28 17.19 5.66
C MET A 162 2.11 18.15 5.84
N ALA A 163 1.42 18.10 6.98
CA ALA A 163 0.32 19.01 7.29
C ALA A 163 0.84 20.45 7.47
N ALA A 164 1.95 20.64 8.19
CA ALA A 164 2.60 21.94 8.32
C ALA A 164 3.02 22.52 6.96
N ALA A 165 3.49 21.67 6.05
CA ALA A 165 3.81 22.08 4.68
C ALA A 165 2.57 22.48 3.88
N ALA A 166 1.48 21.71 3.99
CA ALA A 166 0.20 22.02 3.33
C ALA A 166 -0.40 23.35 3.82
N ASP A 167 -0.20 23.68 5.10
CA ASP A 167 -0.63 24.94 5.71
C ASP A 167 0.29 26.14 5.37
N GLY A 168 1.40 25.93 4.65
CA GLY A 168 2.37 26.98 4.33
C GLY A 168 3.17 27.50 5.54
N LYS A 169 3.26 26.72 6.61
CA LYS A 169 3.86 27.15 7.89
C LYS A 169 5.39 27.03 7.92
N LEU A 170 6.02 26.34 6.97
CA LEU A 170 7.45 26.07 6.97
C LEU A 170 8.25 27.20 6.32
N THR A 171 7.65 27.88 5.35
CA THR A 171 8.24 29.05 4.69
C THR A 171 7.67 30.38 5.19
N SER A 172 6.61 30.34 6.02
CA SER A 172 6.12 31.52 6.73
C SER A 172 7.18 31.98 7.73
N ASP A 173 7.90 33.02 7.35
CA ASP A 173 8.96 33.59 8.16
C ASP A 173 8.40 34.01 9.53
N ARG A 174 8.94 33.43 10.60
CA ARG A 174 8.71 33.87 11.98
C ARG A 174 9.95 34.53 12.56
N ALA A 175 10.76 35.17 11.70
CA ALA A 175 11.82 36.07 12.09
C ALA A 175 11.42 37.53 11.78
N VAL A 176 10.54 38.07 12.62
CA VAL A 176 10.49 39.51 12.95
C VAL A 176 10.53 39.63 14.47
#